data_AF-A0A2V5Q2N0-F1
#
_entry.id   AF-A0A2V5Q2N0-F1
#
_cell.length_a   1.000
_cell.length_b   1.000
_cell.length_c   1.000
_cell.angle_alpha   90.00
_cell.angle_beta   90.00
_cell.angle_gamma   90.00
#
_symmetry.space_group_name_H-M   'P 1'
#
loop_
_entity.id
_entity.type
_entity.pdbx_description
1 polymer ?
#
loop_
_entity_poly.entity_id
_entity_poly.type
_entity_poly.pdbx_seq_one_letter_code
_entity_poly.pdbx_strand_id
1 'polypeptide(L)'
;QKVMSSWSTWMGQLKKRGQLKRGHPLDDGGKVLSGRKGQEVRPFAETQESVGGYLLVHARNLSQAAKIAQGCPIFERGGSVEVRPIVPM
;
A
#
# COMPACT_ATOMS: atom_id res chain seq x y z
N GLN A 1 -10.58 -9.14 14.22
CA GLN A 1 -9.38 -9.77 14.83
C GLN A 1 -8.56 -10.60 13.83
N LYS A 2 -9.15 -11.51 13.04
CA LYS A 2 -8.43 -12.41 12.11
C LYS A 2 -7.59 -11.72 11.00
N VAL A 3 -8.07 -10.62 10.44
CA VAL A 3 -7.34 -9.93 9.36
C VAL A 3 -6.03 -9.30 9.86
N MET A 4 -6.02 -8.69 11.05
CA MET A 4 -4.82 -8.09 11.63
C MET A 4 -3.72 -9.13 11.94
N SER A 5 -4.11 -10.35 12.31
CA SER A 5 -3.14 -11.44 12.48
C SER A 5 -2.62 -11.96 11.13
N SER A 6 -3.45 -12.03 10.08
CA SER A 6 -3.00 -12.30 8.71
C SER A 6 -1.95 -11.27 8.25
N TRP A 7 -2.21 -9.97 8.47
CA TRP A 7 -1.26 -8.89 8.17
C TRP A 7 0.08 -9.06 8.89
N SER A 8 0.03 -9.25 10.21
CA SER A 8 1.24 -9.41 11.02
C SER A 8 2.07 -10.63 10.58
N THR A 9 1.39 -11.73 10.27
CA THR A 9 2.02 -12.98 9.82
C THR A 9 2.69 -12.79 8.45
N TRP A 10 1.95 -12.27 7.48
CA TRP A 10 2.44 -12.07 6.12
C TRP A 10 3.60 -11.07 6.07
N MET A 11 3.45 -9.89 6.70
CA MET A 11 4.52 -8.90 6.79
C MET A 11 5.74 -9.43 7.54
N GLY A 12 5.54 -10.24 8.58
CA GLY A 12 6.61 -10.93 9.29
C GLY A 12 7.42 -11.88 8.39
N GLN A 13 6.75 -12.64 7.52
CA GLN A 13 7.42 -13.48 6.53
C GLN A 13 8.19 -12.67 5.48
N LEU A 14 7.61 -11.58 4.98
CA LEU A 14 8.31 -10.70 4.03
C LEU A 14 9.56 -10.06 4.65
N LYS A 15 9.48 -9.64 5.93
CA LYS A 15 10.62 -9.12 6.67
C LYS A 15 11.72 -10.18 6.82
N LYS A 16 11.38 -11.42 7.18
CA LYS A 16 12.34 -12.54 7.28
C LYS A 16 13.03 -12.85 5.95
N ARG A 17 12.34 -12.66 4.83
CA ARG A 17 12.89 -12.85 3.47
C ARG A 17 13.68 -11.64 2.94
N GLY A 18 13.81 -10.56 3.73
CA GLY A 18 14.44 -9.31 3.28
C GLY A 18 13.64 -8.55 2.20
N GLN A 19 12.36 -8.91 2.01
CA GLN A 19 11.50 -8.36 0.97
C GLN A 19 10.70 -7.15 1.44
N LEU A 20 10.51 -6.96 2.75
CA LEU A 20 9.82 -5.80 3.31
C LEU A 20 10.82 -4.75 3.79
N LYS A 21 10.80 -3.56 3.18
CA LYS A 21 11.59 -2.40 3.61
C LYS A 21 10.87 -1.58 4.67
N ARG A 22 9.60 -1.22 4.42
CA ARG A 22 8.71 -0.46 5.33
C ARG A 22 7.25 -0.73 5.00
N GLY A 23 6.34 -0.43 5.91
CA GLY A 23 4.92 -0.37 5.62
C GLY A 23 4.11 0.04 6.84
N HIS A 24 3.08 0.84 6.63
CA HIS A 24 2.24 1.39 7.68
C HIS A 24 0.78 1.52 7.21
N PRO A 25 -0.20 1.36 8.12
CA PRO A 25 -1.55 1.83 7.86
C PRO A 25 -1.55 3.36 7.72
N LEU A 26 -2.50 3.86 6.95
CA LEU A 26 -2.82 5.28 6.86
C LEU A 26 -4.10 5.55 7.65
N ASP A 27 -4.22 6.76 8.17
CA ASP A 27 -5.45 7.23 8.79
C ASP A 27 -6.48 7.55 7.69
N ASP A 28 -7.77 7.48 8.03
CA ASP A 28 -8.84 7.87 7.10
C ASP A 28 -8.85 9.39 6.85
N GLY A 29 -8.17 10.16 7.71
CA GLY A 29 -7.94 11.59 7.53
C GLY A 29 -6.85 11.93 6.50
N GLY A 30 -6.99 13.06 5.82
CA GLY A 30 -5.99 13.56 4.89
C GLY A 30 -6.38 14.88 4.23
N LYS A 31 -5.39 15.55 3.65
CA LYS A 31 -5.59 16.76 2.83
C LYS A 31 -5.02 16.52 1.46
N VAL A 32 -5.78 16.88 0.43
CA VAL A 32 -5.32 16.82 -0.95
C VAL A 32 -4.92 18.23 -1.37
N LEU A 33 -3.68 18.38 -1.84
CA LEU A 33 -3.18 19.64 -2.39
C LEU A 33 -2.99 19.48 -3.91
N SER A 34 -3.39 20.49 -4.69
CA SER A 34 -3.27 20.45 -6.15
C SER A 34 -2.93 21.82 -6.75
N GLY A 35 -2.60 21.84 -8.04
CA GLY A 35 -2.24 23.05 -8.78
C GLY A 35 -0.86 23.61 -8.44
N ARG A 36 -0.47 24.67 -9.17
CA ARG A 36 0.90 25.25 -9.12
C ARG A 36 1.30 25.80 -7.75
N LYS A 37 0.35 26.07 -6.87
CA LYS A 37 0.59 26.61 -5.52
C LYS A 37 0.17 25.66 -4.39
N GLY A 38 -0.15 24.40 -4.71
CA GLY A 38 -0.51 23.39 -3.70
C GLY A 38 -1.75 23.79 -2.89
N GLN A 39 -2.79 24.29 -3.56
CA GLN A 39 -4.01 24.70 -2.88
C GLN A 39 -4.76 23.46 -2.37
N GLU A 40 -5.31 23.54 -1.16
CA GLU A 40 -6.14 22.48 -0.62
C GLU A 40 -7.39 22.33 -1.48
N VAL A 41 -7.60 21.12 -1.98
CA VAL A 41 -8.79 20.73 -2.72
C VAL A 41 -9.50 19.66 -1.93
N ARG A 42 -10.81 19.60 -2.08
CA ARG A 42 -11.55 18.43 -1.59
C ARG A 42 -10.91 17.18 -2.21
N PRO A 43 -10.70 16.11 -1.43
CA PRO A 43 -10.33 14.83 -2.01
C PRO A 43 -11.21 14.57 -3.22
N PHE A 44 -10.62 14.16 -4.33
CA PHE A 44 -11.31 14.01 -5.61
C PHE A 44 -12.64 13.31 -5.34
N ALA A 45 -13.73 14.08 -5.47
CA ALA A 45 -15.02 13.68 -4.96
C ALA A 45 -15.37 12.29 -5.54
N GLU A 46 -15.77 11.35 -4.68
CA GLU A 46 -16.29 10.03 -5.08
C GLU A 46 -15.30 9.02 -5.70
N THR A 47 -14.01 8.99 -5.38
CA THR A 47 -13.32 7.70 -5.52
C THR A 47 -13.82 6.78 -4.41
N GLN A 48 -14.66 5.81 -4.77
CA GLN A 48 -15.22 4.76 -3.89
C GLN A 48 -14.13 3.89 -3.21
N GLU A 49 -12.86 4.16 -3.50
CA GLU A 49 -11.69 3.45 -3.01
C GLU A 49 -10.78 4.40 -2.24
N SER A 50 -10.57 4.11 -0.95
CA SER A 50 -9.64 4.82 -0.06
C SER A 50 -8.33 4.04 0.08
N VAL A 51 -7.19 4.73 0.10
CA VAL A 51 -5.88 4.11 0.36
C VAL A 51 -5.67 3.93 1.86
N GLY A 52 -5.81 2.70 2.36
CA GLY A 52 -5.68 2.41 3.80
C GLY A 52 -4.26 2.13 4.30
N GLY A 53 -3.26 2.10 3.42
CA GLY A 53 -1.90 1.72 3.81
C GLY A 53 -0.94 1.61 2.63
N TYR A 54 0.36 1.49 2.93
CA TYR A 54 1.38 1.26 1.92
C TYR A 54 2.46 0.28 2.40
N LEU A 55 3.11 -0.38 1.45
CA LEU A 55 4.27 -1.23 1.69
C LEU A 55 5.37 -0.87 0.69
N LEU A 56 6.58 -0.66 1.19
CA LEU A 56 7.80 -0.57 0.40
C LEU A 56 8.48 -1.94 0.42
N VAL A 57 8.61 -2.57 -0.74
CA VAL A 57 9.17 -3.91 -0.88
C VAL A 57 10.41 -3.93 -1.78
N HIS A 58 11.32 -4.85 -1.50
CA HIS A 58 12.41 -5.20 -2.38
C HIS A 58 11.99 -6.33 -3.32
N ALA A 59 12.08 -6.06 -4.62
CA ALA A 59 11.81 -7.03 -5.68
C ALA A 59 12.75 -6.74 -6.87
N ARG A 60 13.14 -7.79 -7.58
CA ARG A 60 14.02 -7.74 -8.76
C ARG A 60 13.35 -7.10 -9.98
N ASN A 61 12.02 -7.13 -10.05
CA ASN A 61 11.21 -6.56 -11.12
C ASN A 61 9.74 -6.46 -10.71
N LEU A 62 8.95 -5.76 -11.53
CA LEU A 62 7.51 -5.56 -11.31
C LEU A 62 6.75 -6.88 -11.16
N SER A 63 7.10 -7.91 -11.94
CA SER A 63 6.45 -9.22 -11.85
C SER A 63 6.69 -9.91 -10.50
N GLN A 64 7.88 -9.81 -9.91
CA GLN A 64 8.14 -10.33 -8.57
C GLN A 64 7.40 -9.51 -7.50
N ALA A 65 7.35 -8.18 -7.66
CA ALA A 65 6.59 -7.32 -6.74
C ALA A 65 5.09 -7.67 -6.75
N ALA A 66 4.52 -7.90 -7.94
CA ALA A 66 3.14 -8.36 -8.08
C ALA A 66 2.91 -9.73 -7.41
N LYS A 67 3.84 -10.69 -7.56
CA LYS A 67 3.78 -11.99 -6.86
C LYS A 67 3.84 -11.85 -5.35
N ILE A 68 4.64 -10.91 -4.82
CA ILE A 68 4.63 -10.59 -3.39
C ILE A 68 3.27 -10.05 -2.99
N ALA A 69 2.73 -9.09 -3.76
CA ALA A 69 1.45 -8.45 -3.50
C ALA A 69 0.25 -9.41 -3.52
N GLN A 70 0.30 -10.50 -4.31
CA GLN A 70 -0.74 -11.55 -4.33
C GLN A 70 -1.02 -12.16 -2.95
N GLY A 71 -0.06 -12.14 -2.03
CA GLY A 71 -0.25 -12.61 -0.65
C GLY A 71 -0.87 -11.58 0.30
N CYS A 72 -1.25 -10.39 -0.19
CA CYS A 72 -1.76 -9.31 0.65
C CYS A 72 -3.12 -9.69 1.28
N PRO A 73 -3.27 -9.63 2.61
CA PRO A 73 -4.53 -9.97 3.28
C PRO A 73 -5.70 -9.05 2.93
N ILE A 74 -5.47 -7.91 2.26
CA ILE A 74 -6.55 -7.01 1.85
C ILE A 74 -7.56 -7.68 0.90
N PHE A 75 -7.13 -8.68 0.13
CA PHE A 75 -8.00 -9.43 -0.78
C PHE A 75 -9.06 -10.25 -0.03
N GLU A 76 -8.80 -10.66 1.22
CA GLU A 76 -9.81 -11.31 2.08
C GLU A 76 -10.98 -10.37 2.41
N ARG A 77 -10.80 -9.06 2.22
CA ARG A 77 -11.82 -8.02 2.44
C ARG A 77 -12.33 -7.39 1.15
N GLY A 78 -11.97 -7.94 -0.02
CA GLY A 78 -12.35 -7.41 -1.32
C GLY A 78 -11.69 -6.09 -1.71
N GLY A 79 -10.62 -5.68 -1.03
CA GLY A 79 -9.84 -4.50 -1.44
C GLY A 79 -8.82 -4.82 -2.52
N SER A 80 -8.07 -3.80 -2.95
CA SER A 80 -7.13 -3.86 -4.06
C SER A 80 -5.70 -3.48 -3.63
N VAL A 81 -4.71 -3.81 -4.48
CA VAL A 81 -3.32 -3.38 -4.32
C VAL A 81 -2.80 -2.88 -5.66
N GLU A 82 -2.33 -1.63 -5.71
CA GLU A 82 -1.57 -1.10 -6.85
C GLU A 82 -0.07 -1.32 -6.61
N VAL A 83 0.63 -1.87 -7.60
CA VAL A 83 2.08 -2.12 -7.53
C VAL A 83 2.81 -1.18 -8.49
N ARG A 84 3.60 -0.27 -7.95
CA ARG A 84 4.38 0.71 -8.74
C ARG A 84 5.87 0.64 -8.41
N PRO A 85 6.77 0.65 -9.40
CA PRO A 85 8.19 0.86 -9.17
C PRO A 85 8.46 2.27 -8.65
N ILE A 86 9.42 2.41 -7.74
CA ILE A 86 9.96 3.71 -7.32
C ILE A 86 11.01 4.09 -8.36
N VAL A 87 10.81 5.23 -9.01
CA VAL A 87 11.84 5.82 -9.87
C VAL A 87 12.89 6.48 -8.97
N PRO A 88 14.18 6.10 -9.08
CA PRO A 88 15.23 6.75 -8.30
C PRO A 88 15.31 8.24 -8.65
N MET A 89 15.62 9.07 -7.65
CA MET A 89 15.91 10.50 -7.84
C MET A 89 17.27 10.71 -8.52
#